data_AF-A0A522DQR0-F1
#
_entry.id   AF-A0A522DQR0-F1
#
_cell.length_a   1.000
_cell.length_b   1.000
_cell.length_c   1.000
_cell.angle_alpha   90.00
_cell.angle_beta   90.00
_cell.angle_gamma   90.00
#
_symmetry.space_group_name_H-M   'P 1'
#
loop_
_entity.id
_entity.type
_entity.pdbx_description
1 polymer ?
#
loop_
_entity_poly.entity_id
_entity_poly.type
_entity_poly.pdbx_seq_one_letter_code
_entity_poly.pdbx_strand_id
1 'polypeptide(L)'
;MAYEILSIGDGEMLYEAFQGAAMIFRPENINDLIKSGFVLGTLLITFKYLTDQQMQLNYGLVAVALYTTMFVPTDTVSIEDVYTGEVRTVANVPIGIAAPMSVVSTMGVKSTSLFETSFSTPEEASLLGHGYLDSLNTLIKIRNVGVGTAGSNPTLNGDLARTVNGYIENCVMYDMELPYGNHEVTKQKLEKADDLWESLKTTFINRDTLVYLPTVVEPQMTCNEAYVTINNYLYTSEYQAAWASYMNGVLGITDSSVSASDKIDVAAQALGLTALDAQKFMRNALMASFLRDGPTAFIQRTGVEQVKMQWSGEQSVFKEYARPIMSFVEMFTVATSDSGVSFYTRTAWDVADGPIFSDVSVDSALGAHHGGV
;
A
#
# COMPACT_ATOMS: atom_id res chain seq x y z
N MET A 1 -18.18 20.57 15.49
CA MET A 1 -18.33 20.27 14.05
C MET A 1 -17.10 19.45 13.73
N ALA A 2 -17.22 18.22 13.23
CA ALA A 2 -16.03 17.38 13.05
C ALA A 2 -15.17 17.92 11.90
N TYR A 3 -13.86 18.10 12.14
CA TYR A 3 -12.91 18.40 11.08
C TYR A 3 -12.48 17.09 10.41
N GLU A 4 -12.67 16.99 9.10
CA GLU A 4 -12.23 15.83 8.30
C GLU A 4 -10.81 16.04 7.81
N ILE A 5 -9.95 15.06 8.07
CA ILE A 5 -8.54 15.02 7.69
C ILE A 5 -8.32 13.76 6.87
N LEU A 6 -7.87 13.95 5.64
CA LEU A 6 -7.51 12.86 4.74
C LEU A 6 -6.02 12.53 4.93
N SER A 7 -5.72 11.27 5.25
CA SER A 7 -4.36 10.77 5.43
C SER A 7 -3.87 10.08 4.16
N ILE A 8 -2.79 10.58 3.56
CA ILE A 8 -2.06 9.92 2.45
C ILE A 8 -0.92 9.05 3.00
N GLY A 9 -0.50 9.29 4.25
CA GLY A 9 0.41 8.44 5.00
C GLY A 9 -0.30 7.30 5.74
N ASP A 10 0.28 6.89 6.86
CA ASP A 10 -0.33 5.94 7.79
C ASP A 10 -1.34 6.63 8.73
N GLY A 11 -2.62 6.23 8.64
CA GLY A 11 -3.69 6.82 9.45
C GLY A 11 -3.58 6.49 10.95
N GLU A 12 -2.93 5.39 11.32
CA GLU A 12 -2.69 5.03 12.72
C GLU A 12 -1.66 5.95 13.37
N MET A 13 -0.53 6.20 12.70
CA MET A 13 0.47 7.16 13.18
C MET A 13 -0.11 8.58 13.36
N LEU A 14 -0.94 9.06 12.43
CA LEU A 14 -1.62 10.35 12.59
C LEU A 14 -2.58 10.35 13.79
N TYR A 15 -3.32 9.27 13.98
CA TYR A 15 -4.22 9.11 15.13
C TYR A 15 -3.44 9.20 16.45
N GLU A 16 -2.31 8.49 16.58
CA GLU A 16 -1.46 8.56 17.77
C GLU A 16 -0.88 9.96 17.99
N ALA A 17 -0.46 10.65 16.93
CA ALA A 17 0.05 12.01 17.01
C ALA A 17 -1.02 13.00 17.52
N PHE A 18 -2.25 12.91 17.01
CA PHE A 18 -3.37 13.72 17.48
C PHE A 18 -3.82 13.37 18.89
N GLN A 19 -3.79 12.09 19.24
CA GLN A 19 -4.05 11.64 20.61
C GLN A 19 -3.00 12.22 21.57
N GLY A 20 -1.74 12.25 21.16
CA GLY A 20 -0.65 12.93 21.87
C GLY A 20 -0.91 14.42 22.05
N ALA A 21 -1.30 15.12 20.98
CA ALA A 21 -1.67 16.54 21.05
C ALA A 21 -2.85 16.78 22.01
N ALA A 22 -3.92 15.98 21.93
CA ALA A 22 -5.06 16.08 22.82
C ALA A 22 -4.69 15.86 24.30
N MET A 23 -3.70 15.01 24.58
CA MET A 23 -3.16 14.84 25.95
C MET A 23 -2.40 16.07 26.46
N ILE A 24 -1.66 16.77 25.60
CA ILE A 24 -0.92 17.98 25.97
C ILE A 24 -1.89 19.14 26.24
N PHE A 25 -2.89 19.32 25.38
CA PHE A 25 -3.89 20.39 25.46
C PHE A 25 -5.10 20.04 26.34
N ARG A 26 -4.96 19.04 27.22
CA ARG A 26 -6.04 18.60 28.10
C ARG A 26 -6.46 19.71 29.07
N PRO A 27 -7.76 19.90 29.35
CA PRO A 27 -8.28 21.06 30.08
C PRO A 27 -7.65 21.31 31.46
N GLU A 28 -7.20 20.27 32.17
CA GLU A 28 -6.46 20.46 33.44
C GLU A 28 -5.12 21.20 33.29
N ASN A 29 -4.45 21.10 32.13
CA ASN A 29 -3.14 21.67 31.86
C ASN A 29 -3.19 22.96 31.01
N ILE A 30 -4.33 23.28 30.39
CA ILE A 30 -4.51 24.48 29.55
C ILE A 30 -4.16 25.75 30.34
N ASN A 31 -4.52 25.82 31.63
CA ASN A 31 -4.23 26.99 32.46
C ASN A 31 -2.72 27.22 32.64
N ASP A 32 -1.91 26.16 32.72
CA ASP A 32 -0.46 26.29 32.86
C ASP A 32 0.22 26.54 31.51
N LEU A 33 -0.38 26.05 30.42
CA LEU A 33 0.02 26.39 29.05
C LEU A 33 -0.23 27.88 28.73
N ILE A 34 -1.40 28.41 29.11
CA ILE A 34 -1.73 29.83 28.94
C ILE A 34 -0.79 30.70 29.78
N LYS A 35 -0.47 30.29 31.02
CA LYS A 35 0.49 31.02 31.87
C LYS A 35 1.90 31.04 31.25
N SER A 36 2.39 29.91 30.76
CA SER A 36 3.73 29.87 30.13
C SER A 36 3.76 30.66 28.82
N GLY A 37 2.69 30.60 28.02
CA GLY A 37 2.52 31.43 26.82
C GLY A 37 2.48 32.93 27.12
N PHE A 38 1.81 33.34 28.21
CA PHE A 38 1.78 34.74 28.64
C PHE A 38 3.17 35.24 29.08
N VAL A 39 3.94 34.42 29.81
CA VAL A 39 5.32 34.74 30.23
C VAL A 39 6.24 34.86 29.02
N LEU A 40 6.16 33.95 28.06
CA LEU A 40 6.92 34.03 26.80
C LEU A 40 6.51 35.25 25.96
N GLY A 41 5.21 35.53 25.87
CA GLY A 41 4.68 36.69 25.15
C GLY A 41 5.18 38.00 25.75
N THR A 42 5.16 38.14 27.08
CA THR A 42 5.73 39.34 27.75
C THR A 42 7.24 39.44 27.59
N LEU A 43 7.97 38.32 27.59
CA LEU A 43 9.42 38.31 27.36
C LEU A 43 9.77 38.76 25.93
N LEU A 44 9.04 38.28 24.91
CA LEU A 44 9.25 38.69 23.51
C LEU A 44 8.91 40.16 23.28
N ILE A 45 7.82 40.67 23.87
CA ILE A 45 7.46 42.11 23.81
C ILE A 45 8.56 42.95 24.45
N THR A 46 9.12 42.49 25.58
CA THR A 46 10.23 43.17 26.27
C THR A 46 11.49 43.19 25.41
N PHE A 47 11.82 42.09 24.74
CA PHE A 47 12.98 42.01 23.86
C PHE A 47 12.83 42.91 22.62
N LYS A 48 11.62 42.99 22.06
CA LYS A 48 11.32 43.87 20.92
C LYS A 48 11.36 45.35 21.32
N TYR A 49 10.88 45.68 22.53
CA TYR A 49 10.96 47.03 23.09
C TYR A 49 12.40 47.53 23.20
N LEU A 50 13.34 46.67 23.59
CA LEU A 50 14.77 47.01 23.68
C LEU A 50 15.42 47.27 22.31
N THR A 51 14.86 46.72 21.23
CA THR A 51 15.48 46.77 19.90
C THR A 51 14.94 47.92 19.05
N ASP A 52 13.61 48.12 19.00
CA ASP A 52 12.97 49.08 18.08
C ASP A 52 12.44 50.37 18.76
N GLN A 53 12.51 50.50 20.09
CA GLN A 53 12.02 51.64 20.88
C GLN A 53 10.55 52.06 20.66
N GLN A 54 9.76 51.31 19.88
CA GLN A 54 8.34 51.54 19.69
C GLN A 54 7.51 50.41 20.34
N MET A 55 6.71 50.76 21.35
CA MET A 55 5.69 49.86 21.90
C MET A 55 4.52 49.75 20.93
N GLN A 56 4.62 48.87 19.95
CA GLN A 56 3.46 48.49 19.16
C GLN A 56 2.69 47.39 19.91
N LEU A 57 2.08 47.76 21.05
CA LEU A 57 1.31 46.87 21.92
C LEU A 57 0.16 46.17 21.15
N ASN A 58 -0.32 46.82 20.09
CA ASN A 58 -1.35 46.31 19.18
C ASN A 58 -0.98 44.92 18.61
N TYR A 59 0.26 44.73 18.15
CA TYR A 59 0.68 43.43 17.59
C TYR A 59 0.82 42.35 18.66
N GLY A 60 1.22 42.71 19.88
CA GLY A 60 1.30 41.79 21.01
C GLY A 60 -0.07 41.31 21.49
N LEU A 61 -1.03 42.23 21.59
CA LEU A 61 -2.42 41.91 21.95
C LEU A 61 -3.11 41.07 20.88
N VAL A 62 -2.89 41.40 19.60
CA VAL A 62 -3.41 40.59 18.48
C VAL A 62 -2.82 39.18 18.51
N ALA A 63 -1.52 39.02 18.77
CA ALA A 63 -0.89 37.71 18.88
C ALA A 63 -1.43 36.86 20.05
N VAL A 64 -1.66 37.48 21.22
CA VAL A 64 -2.24 36.79 22.38
C VAL A 64 -3.71 36.43 22.11
N ALA A 65 -4.48 37.35 21.53
CA ALA A 65 -5.88 37.10 21.16
C ALA A 65 -5.96 35.91 20.19
N LEU A 66 -5.16 35.93 19.11
CA LEU A 66 -5.04 34.83 18.14
C LEU A 66 -4.70 33.50 18.80
N TYR A 67 -3.69 33.48 19.67
CA TYR A 67 -3.29 32.28 20.40
C TYR A 67 -4.46 31.72 21.24
N THR A 68 -5.16 32.58 21.97
CA THR A 68 -6.29 32.14 22.81
C THR A 68 -7.47 31.64 21.99
N THR A 69 -7.86 32.31 20.90
CA THR A 69 -8.98 31.86 20.06
C THR A 69 -8.69 30.56 19.31
N MET A 70 -7.43 30.21 19.16
CA MET A 70 -6.97 29.10 18.33
C MET A 70 -6.65 27.84 19.15
N PHE A 71 -6.02 27.99 20.32
CA PHE A 71 -5.60 26.87 21.16
C PHE A 71 -6.52 26.57 22.34
N VAL A 72 -7.46 27.47 22.69
CA VAL A 72 -8.44 27.24 23.77
C VAL A 72 -9.63 26.40 23.33
N PRO A 73 -10.30 26.67 22.18
CA PRO A 73 -11.40 25.81 21.76
C PRO A 73 -10.85 24.49 21.22
N THR A 74 -11.41 23.39 21.72
CA THR A 74 -11.13 22.04 21.23
C THR A 74 -12.37 21.47 20.53
N ASP A 75 -12.14 20.71 19.47
CA ASP A 75 -13.19 19.98 18.75
C ASP A 75 -12.74 18.53 18.48
N THR A 76 -13.63 17.75 17.90
CA THR A 76 -13.40 16.38 17.43
C THR A 76 -12.88 16.38 15.99
N VAL A 77 -11.89 15.53 15.72
CA VAL A 77 -11.24 15.37 14.42
C VAL A 77 -11.50 13.96 13.91
N SER A 78 -11.88 13.84 12.64
CA SER A 78 -12.08 12.58 11.93
C SER A 78 -10.94 12.40 10.93
N ILE A 79 -10.12 11.37 11.12
CA ILE A 79 -8.98 11.03 10.28
C ILE A 79 -9.41 9.86 9.40
N GLU A 80 -9.41 10.05 8.09
CA GLU A 80 -9.75 9.02 7.11
C GLU A 80 -8.49 8.62 6.34
N ASP A 81 -8.18 7.32 6.33
CA ASP A 81 -7.12 6.76 5.48
C ASP A 81 -7.63 6.64 4.04
N VAL A 82 -6.97 7.33 3.11
CA VAL A 82 -7.42 7.42 1.71
C VAL A 82 -7.30 6.08 0.96
N TYR A 83 -6.48 5.14 1.43
CA TYR A 83 -6.31 3.83 0.79
C TYR A 83 -7.30 2.78 1.31
N THR A 84 -7.67 2.83 2.59
CA THR A 84 -8.53 1.80 3.21
C THR A 84 -9.95 2.29 3.48
N GLY A 85 -10.18 3.61 3.49
CA GLY A 85 -11.44 4.22 3.90
C GLY A 85 -11.72 4.06 5.41
N GLU A 86 -10.71 3.68 6.20
CA GLU A 86 -10.86 3.52 7.64
C GLU A 86 -10.88 4.90 8.32
N VAL A 87 -11.93 5.15 9.10
CA VAL A 87 -12.14 6.42 9.80
C VAL A 87 -11.82 6.26 11.28
N ARG A 88 -10.86 7.05 11.78
CA ARG A 88 -10.45 7.12 13.19
C ARG A 88 -10.74 8.51 13.75
N THR A 89 -11.49 8.59 14.84
CA THR A 89 -11.87 9.88 15.45
C THR A 89 -11.11 10.17 16.73
N VAL A 90 -10.53 11.37 16.86
CA VAL A 90 -9.86 11.86 18.07
C VAL A 90 -10.63 13.03 18.66
N ALA A 91 -10.88 13.02 19.96
CA ALA A 91 -11.54 14.11 20.69
C ALA A 91 -10.55 15.02 21.42
N ASN A 92 -10.96 16.27 21.66
CA ASN A 92 -10.20 17.29 22.41
C ASN A 92 -8.95 17.81 21.69
N VAL A 93 -8.99 17.94 20.36
CA VAL A 93 -7.90 18.54 19.59
C VAL A 93 -8.16 20.05 19.44
N PRO A 94 -7.17 20.94 19.71
CA PRO A 94 -7.34 22.37 19.48
C PRO A 94 -7.61 22.69 18.01
N ILE A 95 -8.51 23.64 17.76
CA ILE A 95 -8.86 24.08 16.40
C ILE A 95 -7.62 24.57 15.64
N GLY A 96 -6.65 25.15 16.35
CA GLY A 96 -5.35 25.58 15.83
C GLY A 96 -4.44 24.50 15.24
N ILE A 97 -4.79 23.24 15.41
CA ILE A 97 -4.05 22.12 14.80
C ILE A 97 -4.96 21.41 13.80
N ALA A 98 -6.23 21.21 14.16
CA ALA A 98 -7.21 20.52 13.33
C ALA A 98 -7.52 21.25 12.00
N ALA A 99 -7.77 22.56 12.06
CA ALA A 99 -8.18 23.33 10.89
C ALA A 99 -7.12 23.41 9.77
N PRO A 100 -5.84 23.78 10.05
CA PRO A 100 -4.83 23.85 8.99
C PRO A 100 -4.52 22.46 8.42
N MET A 101 -4.57 21.41 9.25
CA MET A 101 -4.34 20.05 8.76
C MET A 101 -5.44 19.58 7.81
N SER A 102 -6.72 19.87 8.10
CA SER A 102 -7.83 19.57 7.18
C SER A 102 -7.64 20.23 5.80
N VAL A 103 -7.20 21.49 5.77
CA VAL A 103 -6.93 22.21 4.52
C VAL A 103 -5.74 21.60 3.76
N VAL A 104 -4.63 21.35 4.45
CA VAL A 104 -3.42 20.79 3.82
C VAL A 104 -3.69 19.38 3.29
N SER A 105 -4.38 18.54 4.05
CA SER A 105 -4.76 17.18 3.64
C SER A 105 -5.68 17.17 2.41
N THR A 106 -6.71 18.02 2.39
CA THR A 106 -7.61 18.10 1.23
C THR A 106 -6.91 18.65 -0.01
N MET A 107 -5.99 19.60 0.15
CA MET A 107 -5.15 20.06 -0.97
C MET A 107 -4.17 18.99 -1.44
N GLY A 108 -3.57 18.23 -0.51
CA GLY A 108 -2.69 17.11 -0.80
C GLY A 108 -3.39 16.07 -1.67
N VAL A 109 -4.55 15.56 -1.23
CA VAL A 109 -5.34 14.57 -1.97
C VAL A 109 -5.77 15.11 -3.33
N LYS A 110 -6.21 16.38 -3.42
CA LYS A 110 -6.55 16.99 -4.71
C LYS A 110 -5.35 17.08 -5.65
N SER A 111 -4.19 17.49 -5.15
CA SER A 111 -2.97 17.56 -5.96
C SER A 111 -2.57 16.18 -6.48
N THR A 112 -2.62 15.16 -5.63
CA THR A 112 -2.35 13.77 -6.00
C THR A 112 -3.36 13.28 -7.04
N SER A 113 -4.66 13.55 -6.87
CA SER A 113 -5.68 13.15 -7.85
C SER A 113 -5.48 13.79 -9.23
N LEU A 114 -4.95 15.03 -9.28
CA LEU A 114 -4.63 15.71 -10.53
C LEU A 114 -3.38 15.10 -11.17
N PHE A 115 -2.36 14.79 -10.38
CA PHE A 115 -1.18 14.08 -10.87
C PHE A 115 -1.54 12.71 -11.39
N GLU A 116 -2.36 11.94 -10.66
CA GLU A 116 -2.92 10.69 -11.13
C GLU A 116 -3.64 10.89 -12.46
N THR A 117 -4.60 11.81 -12.57
CA THR A 117 -5.34 12.03 -13.82
C THR A 117 -4.42 12.42 -15.01
N SER A 118 -3.29 13.08 -14.74
CA SER A 118 -2.35 13.49 -15.79
C SER A 118 -1.35 12.42 -16.21
N PHE A 119 -1.03 11.49 -15.30
CA PHE A 119 -0.01 10.46 -15.51
C PHE A 119 -0.57 9.04 -15.58
N SER A 120 -1.83 8.82 -15.20
CA SER A 120 -2.52 7.55 -15.38
C SER A 120 -3.12 7.49 -16.78
N THR A 121 -2.86 6.37 -17.46
CA THR A 121 -3.67 6.00 -18.61
C THR A 121 -5.02 5.44 -18.11
N PRO A 122 -6.12 5.49 -18.90
CA PRO A 122 -7.45 5.04 -18.46
C PRO A 122 -7.54 3.55 -18.06
N GLU A 123 -6.45 2.80 -18.13
CA GLU A 123 -6.35 1.37 -17.83
C GLU A 123 -5.47 1.07 -16.60
N GLU A 124 -4.80 2.07 -16.02
CA GLU A 124 -3.91 1.92 -14.86
C GLU A 124 -4.63 2.24 -13.54
N ALA A 125 -4.46 1.37 -12.55
CA ALA A 125 -4.99 1.56 -11.20
C ALA A 125 -4.52 2.89 -10.61
N SER A 126 -5.47 3.71 -10.14
CA SER A 126 -5.19 4.88 -9.32
C SER A 126 -4.29 4.48 -8.14
N LEU A 127 -3.26 5.30 -7.86
CA LEU A 127 -2.36 5.07 -6.73
C LEU A 127 -3.15 5.07 -5.41
N LEU A 128 -4.22 5.87 -5.33
CA LEU A 128 -5.12 5.99 -4.18
C LEU A 128 -6.14 4.84 -4.06
N GLY A 129 -6.70 4.33 -5.17
CA GLY A 129 -7.78 3.32 -5.12
C GLY A 129 -7.31 1.87 -5.04
N HIS A 130 -6.29 1.49 -5.82
CA HIS A 130 -5.79 0.11 -5.85
C HIS A 130 -4.27 -0.03 -5.89
N GLY A 131 -3.52 1.07 -5.99
CA GLY A 131 -2.07 1.13 -5.81
C GLY A 131 -1.26 0.19 -6.72
N TYR A 132 -0.41 0.75 -7.59
CA TYR A 132 0.59 -0.02 -8.36
C TYR A 132 1.39 -1.00 -7.48
N LEU A 133 1.67 -0.59 -6.24
CA LEU A 133 2.37 -1.43 -5.27
C LEU A 133 1.57 -2.65 -4.80
N ASP A 134 0.25 -2.53 -4.61
CA ASP A 134 -0.58 -3.67 -4.19
C ASP A 134 -0.78 -4.69 -5.32
N SER A 135 -0.89 -4.16 -6.54
CA SER A 135 -0.92 -4.93 -7.79
C SER A 135 0.35 -5.76 -7.96
N LEU A 136 1.51 -5.11 -7.81
CA LEU A 136 2.80 -5.78 -7.89
C LEU A 136 3.01 -6.77 -6.72
N ASN A 137 2.55 -6.46 -5.51
CA ASN A 137 2.63 -7.37 -4.37
C ASN A 137 1.83 -8.65 -4.62
N THR A 138 0.63 -8.49 -5.16
CA THR A 138 -0.24 -9.60 -5.58
C THR A 138 0.49 -10.51 -6.57
N LEU A 139 1.11 -9.96 -7.61
CA LEU A 139 1.89 -10.75 -8.58
C LEU A 139 3.13 -11.43 -7.96
N ILE A 140 3.83 -10.76 -7.05
CA ILE A 140 4.99 -11.32 -6.35
C ILE A 140 4.58 -12.48 -5.44
N LYS A 141 3.47 -12.33 -4.69
CA LYS A 141 2.90 -13.39 -3.87
C LYS A 141 2.56 -14.61 -4.72
N ILE A 142 1.94 -14.41 -5.88
CA ILE A 142 1.58 -15.49 -6.80
C ILE A 142 2.83 -16.17 -7.35
N ARG A 143 3.83 -15.41 -7.78
CA ARG A 143 5.12 -15.94 -8.27
C ARG A 143 5.86 -16.77 -7.20
N ASN A 144 5.60 -16.51 -5.93
CA ASN A 144 6.21 -17.19 -4.79
C ASN A 144 5.27 -18.19 -4.10
N VAL A 145 4.15 -18.56 -4.73
CA VAL A 145 3.32 -19.68 -4.30
C VAL A 145 4.19 -20.93 -4.25
N GLY A 146 4.51 -21.38 -3.05
CA GLY A 146 5.50 -22.42 -2.80
C GLY A 146 4.88 -23.81 -2.65
N VAL A 147 5.62 -24.82 -3.12
CA VAL A 147 5.32 -26.25 -2.91
C VAL A 147 5.10 -26.63 -1.44
N GLY A 148 5.80 -25.95 -0.52
CA GLY A 148 5.68 -26.20 0.93
C GLY A 148 4.38 -25.68 1.56
N THR A 149 3.72 -24.69 0.97
CA THR A 149 2.42 -24.16 1.45
C THR A 149 1.24 -24.79 0.70
N ALA A 150 1.43 -25.23 -0.55
CA ALA A 150 0.43 -26.01 -1.28
C ALA A 150 0.40 -27.50 -0.86
N GLY A 151 1.54 -28.06 -0.42
CA GLY A 151 1.65 -29.45 0.06
C GLY A 151 1.32 -29.65 1.54
N SER A 152 1.19 -28.58 2.33
CA SER A 152 0.74 -28.63 3.74
C SER A 152 -0.73 -28.25 3.91
N ASN A 153 -1.42 -27.94 2.82
CA ASN A 153 -2.83 -27.61 2.85
C ASN A 153 -3.68 -28.90 2.83
N PRO A 154 -4.43 -29.23 3.90
CA PRO A 154 -5.28 -30.42 3.96
C PRO A 154 -6.42 -30.42 2.92
N THR A 155 -6.60 -29.32 2.19
CA THR A 155 -7.68 -29.14 1.21
C THR A 155 -7.28 -29.53 -0.23
N LEU A 156 -5.98 -29.65 -0.55
CA LEU A 156 -5.54 -30.28 -1.81
C LEU A 156 -5.51 -31.80 -1.58
N ASN A 157 -6.67 -32.41 -1.68
CA ASN A 157 -6.84 -33.85 -1.49
C ASN A 157 -6.06 -34.62 -2.58
N GLY A 158 -5.11 -35.46 -2.16
CA GLY A 158 -4.15 -36.13 -3.03
C GLY A 158 -2.83 -35.36 -3.07
N ASP A 159 -1.72 -36.05 -2.87
CA ASP A 159 -0.38 -35.48 -2.90
C ASP A 159 -0.03 -35.01 -4.33
N LEU A 160 -0.72 -33.99 -4.86
CA LEU A 160 -0.44 -33.39 -6.16
C LEU A 160 1.01 -32.93 -6.20
N ALA A 161 1.51 -32.40 -5.08
CA ALA A 161 2.90 -32.03 -4.95
C ALA A 161 3.85 -33.22 -5.15
N ARG A 162 3.56 -34.38 -4.54
CA ARG A 162 4.37 -35.60 -4.70
C ARG A 162 4.27 -36.16 -6.12
N THR A 163 3.08 -36.12 -6.70
CA THR A 163 2.80 -36.60 -8.06
C THR A 163 3.51 -35.76 -9.11
N VAL A 164 3.36 -34.43 -9.06
CA VAL A 164 3.99 -33.51 -10.01
C VAL A 164 5.50 -33.53 -9.87
N ASN A 165 6.04 -33.57 -8.65
CA ASN A 165 7.49 -33.73 -8.44
C ASN A 165 7.99 -35.07 -8.99
N GLY A 166 7.28 -36.18 -8.74
CA GLY A 166 7.63 -37.48 -9.29
C GLY A 166 7.56 -37.54 -10.82
N TYR A 167 6.60 -36.84 -11.44
CA TYR A 167 6.53 -36.70 -12.90
C TYR A 167 7.68 -35.86 -13.46
N ILE A 168 8.03 -34.74 -12.81
CA ILE A 168 9.16 -33.88 -13.23
C ILE A 168 10.48 -34.65 -13.12
N GLU A 169 10.72 -35.33 -12.00
CA GLU A 169 11.93 -36.12 -11.76
C GLU A 169 12.08 -37.28 -12.75
N ASN A 170 11.05 -38.11 -12.89
CA ASN A 170 11.17 -39.35 -13.64
C ASN A 170 10.99 -39.13 -15.15
N CYS A 171 10.14 -38.20 -15.58
CA CYS A 171 9.79 -38.04 -17.00
C CYS A 171 10.46 -36.81 -17.63
N VAL A 172 10.37 -35.63 -16.99
CA VAL A 172 10.83 -34.37 -17.58
C VAL A 172 12.35 -34.23 -17.50
N MET A 173 12.95 -34.46 -16.34
CA MET A 173 14.41 -34.38 -16.19
C MET A 173 15.11 -35.42 -17.04
N TYR A 174 14.56 -36.64 -17.09
CA TYR A 174 15.09 -37.68 -17.93
C TYR A 174 15.16 -37.24 -19.40
N ASP A 175 14.10 -36.62 -19.93
CA ASP A 175 14.11 -36.08 -21.29
C ASP A 175 15.23 -35.05 -21.48
N MET A 176 15.40 -34.14 -20.52
CA MET A 176 16.41 -33.08 -20.57
C MET A 176 17.85 -33.59 -20.46
N GLU A 177 18.07 -34.72 -19.81
CA GLU A 177 19.40 -35.31 -19.57
C GLU A 177 19.82 -36.34 -20.64
N LEU A 178 18.95 -36.66 -21.60
CA LEU A 178 19.27 -37.59 -22.68
C LEU A 178 20.43 -37.06 -23.54
N PRO A 179 21.57 -37.79 -23.67
CA PRO A 179 22.72 -37.28 -24.41
C PRO A 179 22.52 -37.22 -25.94
N TYR A 180 21.52 -37.94 -26.47
CA TYR A 180 21.22 -38.00 -27.91
C TYR A 180 19.71 -38.16 -28.12
N GLY A 181 19.10 -37.27 -28.92
CA GLY A 181 17.68 -37.31 -29.26
C GLY A 181 17.09 -35.93 -29.49
N ASN A 182 15.89 -35.87 -30.06
CA ASN A 182 15.08 -34.65 -30.03
C ASN A 182 14.42 -34.59 -28.64
N HIS A 183 14.83 -33.63 -27.82
CA HIS A 183 14.20 -33.36 -26.53
C HIS A 183 12.81 -32.77 -26.75
N GLU A 184 11.78 -33.34 -26.12
CA GLU A 184 10.42 -32.82 -26.17
C GLU A 184 10.26 -31.60 -25.24
N VAL A 185 11.00 -31.62 -24.13
CA VAL A 185 11.12 -30.57 -23.13
C VAL A 185 12.55 -30.01 -23.13
N THR A 186 12.69 -28.69 -23.23
CA THR A 186 13.99 -28.01 -23.23
C THR A 186 13.89 -26.71 -22.44
N LYS A 187 14.99 -26.30 -21.79
CA LYS A 187 15.06 -25.05 -21.01
C LYS A 187 14.55 -23.83 -21.79
N GLN A 188 14.95 -23.68 -23.06
CA GLN A 188 14.51 -22.55 -23.89
C GLN A 188 13.00 -22.58 -24.20
N LYS A 189 12.40 -23.77 -24.28
CA LYS A 189 10.97 -23.94 -24.52
C LYS A 189 10.16 -23.61 -23.26
N LEU A 190 10.68 -23.99 -22.08
CA LEU A 190 10.07 -23.65 -20.79
C LEU A 190 10.15 -22.15 -20.48
N GLU A 191 11.25 -21.48 -20.84
CA GLU A 191 11.42 -20.03 -20.61
C GLU A 191 10.50 -19.15 -21.46
N LYS A 192 10.08 -19.63 -22.64
CA LYS A 192 9.21 -18.91 -23.57
C LYS A 192 7.79 -19.46 -23.63
N ALA A 193 7.48 -20.47 -22.82
CA ALA A 193 6.18 -21.11 -22.84
C ALA A 193 5.10 -20.16 -22.31
N ASP A 194 4.02 -20.02 -23.07
CA ASP A 194 2.80 -19.37 -22.61
C ASP A 194 2.07 -20.23 -21.57
N ASP A 195 2.15 -21.57 -21.70
CA ASP A 195 1.70 -22.54 -20.70
C ASP A 195 2.85 -23.46 -20.26
N LEU A 196 3.27 -23.32 -19.01
CA LEU A 196 4.34 -24.17 -18.45
C LEU A 196 3.88 -25.63 -18.34
N TRP A 197 2.60 -25.89 -18.07
CA TRP A 197 2.13 -27.26 -17.93
C TRP A 197 2.10 -28.00 -19.28
N GLU A 198 1.66 -27.33 -20.35
CA GLU A 198 1.65 -27.91 -21.70
C GLU A 198 3.06 -28.22 -22.22
N SER A 199 4.01 -27.35 -21.89
CA SER A 199 5.41 -27.52 -22.30
C SER A 199 6.17 -28.62 -21.56
N LEU A 200 5.61 -29.17 -20.46
CA LEU A 200 6.14 -30.32 -19.71
C LEU A 200 5.59 -31.67 -20.20
N LYS A 201 4.79 -31.70 -21.27
CA LYS A 201 4.27 -32.94 -21.85
C LYS A 201 5.40 -33.81 -22.38
N THR A 202 5.39 -35.09 -22.01
CA THR A 202 6.33 -36.10 -22.49
C THR A 202 5.59 -37.31 -23.08
N THR A 203 6.13 -37.94 -24.12
CA THR A 203 5.51 -39.08 -24.81
C THR A 203 6.14 -40.43 -24.48
N PHE A 204 6.99 -40.50 -23.45
CA PHE A 204 7.67 -41.74 -23.06
C PHE A 204 6.67 -42.82 -22.60
N ILE A 205 6.70 -43.96 -23.30
CA ILE A 205 5.91 -45.16 -22.99
C ILE A 205 6.76 -46.20 -22.23
N ASN A 206 8.09 -46.10 -22.35
CA ASN A 206 9.03 -47.08 -21.78
C ASN A 206 9.43 -46.76 -20.33
N ARG A 207 8.81 -45.75 -19.71
CA ARG A 207 9.14 -45.29 -18.37
C ARG A 207 7.86 -44.96 -17.62
N ASP A 208 7.83 -45.44 -16.39
CA ASP A 208 6.69 -45.28 -15.49
C ASP A 208 7.01 -44.32 -14.36
N THR A 209 5.98 -43.70 -13.83
CA THR A 209 6.04 -42.81 -12.66
C THR A 209 4.90 -43.12 -11.69
N LEU A 210 5.05 -42.66 -10.45
CA LEU A 210 4.10 -42.88 -9.37
C LEU A 210 3.17 -41.67 -9.22
N VAL A 211 1.87 -41.89 -9.39
CA VAL A 211 0.81 -40.88 -9.33
C VAL A 211 -0.06 -41.13 -8.09
N TYR A 212 -0.14 -40.12 -7.22
CA TYR A 212 -0.81 -40.17 -5.92
C TYR A 212 -2.03 -39.23 -5.91
N LEU A 213 -3.02 -39.52 -6.75
CA LEU A 213 -4.28 -38.77 -6.85
C LEU A 213 -5.44 -39.58 -6.25
N PRO A 214 -6.48 -38.93 -5.71
CA PRO A 214 -7.60 -39.62 -5.04
C PRO A 214 -8.40 -40.53 -5.99
N THR A 215 -8.35 -40.26 -7.30
CA THR A 215 -9.07 -40.99 -8.34
C THR A 215 -8.31 -42.21 -8.88
N VAL A 216 -7.07 -42.42 -8.45
CA VAL A 216 -6.15 -43.43 -9.00
C VAL A 216 -6.02 -44.61 -8.03
N VAL A 217 -6.41 -45.81 -8.50
CA VAL A 217 -6.35 -47.06 -7.72
C VAL A 217 -4.98 -47.74 -7.85
N GLU A 218 -4.33 -47.58 -9.01
CA GLU A 218 -2.99 -48.12 -9.29
C GLU A 218 -2.00 -46.97 -9.53
N PRO A 219 -1.00 -46.78 -8.66
CA PRO A 219 -0.18 -45.58 -8.68
C PRO A 219 0.87 -45.59 -9.79
N GLN A 220 1.18 -46.73 -10.42
CA GLN A 220 2.19 -46.80 -11.48
C GLN A 220 1.55 -46.67 -12.86
N MET A 221 1.99 -45.70 -13.63
CA MET A 221 1.54 -45.49 -15.02
C MET A 221 2.66 -44.89 -15.87
N THR A 222 2.58 -45.06 -17.19
CA THR A 222 3.57 -44.51 -18.13
C THR A 222 3.59 -42.99 -18.07
N CYS A 223 4.72 -42.35 -18.41
CA CYS A 223 4.83 -40.88 -18.39
C CYS A 223 3.74 -40.19 -19.24
N ASN A 224 3.36 -40.77 -20.38
CA ASN A 224 2.27 -40.25 -21.20
C ASN A 224 0.91 -40.33 -20.49
N GLU A 225 0.58 -41.47 -19.89
CA GLU A 225 -0.67 -41.67 -19.15
C GLU A 225 -0.73 -40.82 -17.86
N ALA A 226 0.43 -40.64 -17.19
CA ALA A 226 0.57 -39.76 -16.04
C ALA A 226 0.22 -38.31 -16.39
N TYR A 227 0.75 -37.80 -17.50
CA TYR A 227 0.45 -36.45 -17.96
C TYR A 227 -1.05 -36.24 -18.19
N VAL A 228 -1.71 -37.18 -18.89
CA VAL A 228 -3.16 -37.10 -19.18
C VAL A 228 -3.98 -37.15 -17.88
N THR A 229 -3.60 -38.03 -16.95
CA THR A 229 -4.29 -38.19 -15.66
C THR A 229 -4.18 -36.93 -14.81
N ILE A 230 -2.99 -36.35 -14.71
CA ILE A 230 -2.76 -35.10 -13.97
C ILE A 230 -3.49 -33.94 -14.65
N ASN A 231 -3.44 -33.86 -15.99
CA ASN A 231 -4.14 -32.83 -16.74
C ASN A 231 -5.65 -32.87 -16.45
N ASN A 232 -6.28 -34.04 -16.52
CA ASN A 232 -7.71 -34.19 -16.22
C ASN A 232 -8.05 -33.78 -14.78
N TYR A 233 -7.18 -34.11 -13.82
CA TYR A 233 -7.35 -33.69 -12.43
C TYR A 233 -7.29 -32.16 -12.26
N LEU A 234 -6.36 -31.48 -12.93
CA LEU A 234 -6.23 -30.02 -12.88
C LEU A 234 -7.46 -29.27 -13.44
N TYR A 235 -8.24 -29.91 -14.31
CA TYR A 235 -9.49 -29.34 -14.85
C TYR A 235 -10.75 -29.80 -14.09
N THR A 236 -10.60 -30.55 -12.99
CA THR A 236 -11.75 -30.95 -12.17
C THR A 236 -12.24 -29.77 -11.33
N SER A 237 -13.57 -29.62 -11.21
CA SER A 237 -14.19 -28.55 -10.42
C SER A 237 -13.79 -28.58 -8.94
N GLU A 238 -13.54 -29.77 -8.39
CA GLU A 238 -13.08 -29.97 -7.01
C GLU A 238 -11.68 -29.36 -6.80
N TYR A 239 -10.76 -29.63 -7.74
CA TYR A 239 -9.42 -29.05 -7.70
C TYR A 239 -9.48 -27.53 -7.87
N GLN A 240 -10.29 -27.02 -8.81
CA GLN A 240 -10.43 -25.58 -9.03
C GLN A 240 -10.97 -24.85 -7.79
N ALA A 241 -11.94 -25.44 -7.08
CA ALA A 241 -12.47 -24.89 -5.84
C ALA A 241 -11.43 -24.89 -4.71
N ALA A 242 -10.70 -26.00 -4.53
CA ALA A 242 -9.62 -26.09 -3.55
C ALA A 242 -8.45 -25.14 -3.87
N TRP A 243 -8.12 -25.01 -5.15
CA TRP A 243 -7.11 -24.09 -5.66
C TRP A 243 -7.49 -22.63 -5.41
N ALA A 244 -8.73 -22.25 -5.72
CA ALA A 244 -9.23 -20.90 -5.45
C ALA A 244 -9.20 -20.58 -3.94
N SER A 245 -9.61 -21.51 -3.08
CA SER A 245 -9.53 -21.33 -1.62
C SER A 245 -8.10 -21.18 -1.12
N TYR A 246 -7.16 -21.95 -1.66
CA TYR A 246 -5.74 -21.80 -1.33
C TYR A 246 -5.20 -20.46 -1.77
N MET A 247 -5.52 -20.02 -2.99
CA MET A 247 -5.09 -18.72 -3.52
C MET A 247 -5.68 -17.55 -2.73
N ASN A 248 -6.93 -17.65 -2.26
CA ASN A 248 -7.51 -16.66 -1.35
C ASN A 248 -6.71 -16.55 -0.05
N GLY A 249 -6.26 -17.68 0.51
CA GLY A 249 -5.39 -17.71 1.69
C GLY A 249 -4.03 -17.07 1.44
N VAL A 250 -3.39 -17.36 0.30
CA VAL A 250 -2.10 -16.75 -0.09
C VAL A 250 -2.20 -15.24 -0.29
N LEU A 251 -3.30 -14.79 -0.88
CA LEU A 251 -3.53 -13.36 -1.17
C LEU A 251 -4.09 -12.58 0.03
N GLY A 252 -4.42 -13.26 1.13
CA GLY A 252 -5.01 -12.65 2.32
C GLY A 252 -6.40 -12.08 2.07
N ILE A 253 -7.18 -12.69 1.17
CA ILE A 253 -8.52 -12.22 0.83
C ILE A 253 -9.47 -12.72 1.94
N THR A 254 -9.98 -11.78 2.73
CA THR A 254 -10.94 -12.03 3.81
C THR A 254 -12.39 -11.84 3.37
N ASP A 255 -12.62 -11.09 2.29
CA ASP A 255 -13.94 -10.83 1.73
C ASP A 255 -14.41 -11.95 0.79
N SER A 256 -15.63 -12.43 1.02
CA SER A 256 -16.24 -13.51 0.24
C SER A 256 -16.72 -13.06 -1.15
N SER A 257 -16.74 -11.75 -1.42
CA SER A 257 -17.22 -11.14 -2.66
C SER A 257 -16.13 -10.97 -3.72
N VAL A 258 -14.85 -11.11 -3.34
CA VAL A 258 -13.70 -10.92 -4.24
C VAL A 258 -13.02 -12.26 -4.42
N SER A 259 -12.90 -12.73 -5.66
CA SER A 259 -12.14 -13.95 -5.96
C SER A 259 -10.66 -13.64 -6.19
N ALA A 260 -9.79 -14.64 -5.97
CA ALA A 260 -8.38 -14.53 -6.35
C ALA A 260 -8.19 -14.16 -7.83
N SER A 261 -9.06 -14.64 -8.73
CA SER A 261 -9.06 -14.26 -10.16
C SER A 261 -9.31 -12.77 -10.36
N ASP A 262 -10.34 -12.20 -9.70
CA ASP A 262 -10.67 -10.77 -9.86
C ASP A 262 -9.51 -9.88 -9.39
N LYS A 263 -8.89 -10.23 -8.25
CA LYS A 263 -7.74 -9.49 -7.73
C LYS A 263 -6.52 -9.55 -8.67
N ILE A 264 -6.34 -10.67 -9.36
CA ILE A 264 -5.27 -10.85 -10.34
C ILE A 264 -5.56 -10.07 -11.61
N ASP A 265 -6.80 -10.08 -12.09
CA ASP A 265 -7.20 -9.33 -13.27
C ASP A 265 -7.04 -7.82 -13.04
N VAL A 266 -7.47 -7.33 -11.88
CA VAL A 266 -7.26 -5.94 -11.46
C VAL A 266 -5.76 -5.63 -11.36
N ALA A 267 -4.96 -6.51 -10.76
CA ALA A 267 -3.51 -6.32 -10.65
C ALA A 267 -2.80 -6.38 -12.00
N ALA A 268 -3.26 -7.22 -12.93
CA ALA A 268 -2.71 -7.35 -14.28
C ALA A 268 -3.04 -6.13 -15.12
N GLN A 269 -4.28 -5.64 -15.08
CA GLN A 269 -4.71 -4.40 -15.73
C GLN A 269 -3.91 -3.21 -15.19
N ALA A 270 -3.74 -3.11 -13.86
CA ALA A 270 -2.93 -2.08 -13.22
C ALA A 270 -1.46 -2.05 -13.67
N LEU A 271 -0.95 -3.16 -14.21
CA LEU A 271 0.42 -3.30 -14.73
C LEU A 271 0.49 -3.25 -16.27
N GLY A 272 -0.62 -2.95 -16.95
CA GLY A 272 -0.70 -2.92 -18.41
C GLY A 272 -0.67 -4.31 -19.07
N LEU A 273 -1.00 -5.37 -18.33
CA LEU A 273 -1.02 -6.75 -18.81
C LEU A 273 -2.45 -7.18 -19.19
N THR A 274 -2.96 -6.62 -20.27
CA THR A 274 -4.40 -6.64 -20.64
C THR A 274 -4.89 -7.94 -21.31
N ALA A 275 -4.06 -8.99 -21.35
CA ALA A 275 -4.39 -10.25 -22.02
C ALA A 275 -3.96 -11.50 -21.22
N LEU A 276 -3.75 -11.37 -19.91
CA LEU A 276 -3.43 -12.52 -19.07
C LEU A 276 -4.70 -13.23 -18.60
N ASP A 277 -4.78 -14.54 -18.82
CA ASP A 277 -5.75 -15.37 -18.12
C ASP A 277 -5.25 -15.61 -16.68
N ALA A 278 -5.94 -15.08 -15.68
CA ALA A 278 -5.55 -15.20 -14.28
C ALA A 278 -5.37 -16.67 -13.86
N GLN A 279 -6.22 -17.57 -14.34
CA GLN A 279 -6.12 -19.01 -14.04
C GLN A 279 -4.85 -19.63 -14.61
N LYS A 280 -4.53 -19.35 -15.87
CA LYS A 280 -3.28 -19.75 -16.51
C LYS A 280 -2.06 -19.15 -15.83
N PHE A 281 -2.11 -17.88 -15.43
CA PHE A 281 -1.03 -17.22 -14.71
C PHE A 281 -0.75 -17.88 -13.35
N MET A 282 -1.79 -18.16 -12.57
CA MET A 282 -1.67 -18.87 -11.30
C MET A 282 -1.10 -20.28 -11.47
N ARG A 283 -1.59 -21.03 -12.47
CA ARG A 283 -1.08 -22.38 -12.79
C ARG A 283 0.38 -22.35 -13.20
N ASN A 284 0.75 -21.41 -14.06
CA ASN A 284 2.13 -21.21 -14.49
C ASN A 284 3.06 -20.86 -13.32
N ALA A 285 2.60 -20.03 -12.39
CA ALA A 285 3.35 -19.69 -11.19
C ALA A 285 3.55 -20.90 -10.27
N LEU A 286 2.52 -21.73 -10.09
CA LEU A 286 2.62 -23.00 -9.37
C LEU A 286 3.64 -23.95 -10.03
N MET A 287 3.54 -24.14 -11.34
CA MET A 287 4.47 -25.02 -12.09
C MET A 287 5.90 -24.49 -12.03
N ALA A 288 6.09 -23.17 -12.15
CA ALA A 288 7.39 -22.55 -11.96
C ALA A 288 7.96 -22.80 -10.55
N SER A 289 7.11 -22.81 -9.51
CA SER A 289 7.55 -23.18 -8.17
C SER A 289 7.99 -24.64 -8.08
N PHE A 290 7.30 -25.58 -8.72
CA PHE A 290 7.73 -26.98 -8.78
C PHE A 290 9.11 -27.16 -9.43
N LEU A 291 9.38 -26.42 -10.52
CA LEU A 291 10.66 -26.48 -11.23
C LEU A 291 11.81 -25.79 -10.46
N ARG A 292 11.49 -24.79 -9.62
CA ARG A 292 12.46 -24.01 -8.82
C ARG A 292 12.72 -24.59 -7.44
N ASP A 293 11.69 -25.08 -6.77
CA ASP A 293 11.69 -25.39 -5.33
C ASP A 293 11.39 -26.88 -5.04
N GLY A 294 11.21 -27.70 -6.08
CA GLY A 294 11.03 -29.14 -5.94
C GLY A 294 12.30 -29.86 -5.45
N PRO A 295 12.18 -31.11 -4.95
CA PRO A 295 13.31 -31.95 -4.57
C PRO A 295 14.29 -32.19 -5.72
N THR A 296 13.79 -32.05 -6.95
CA THR A 296 14.58 -32.10 -8.19
C THR A 296 14.62 -30.74 -8.88
N ALA A 297 14.89 -29.67 -8.14
CA ALA A 297 15.04 -28.34 -8.72
C ALA A 297 16.24 -28.32 -9.69
N PHE A 298 15.99 -27.99 -10.96
CA PHE A 298 17.06 -27.76 -11.96
C PHE A 298 17.30 -26.28 -12.24
N ILE A 299 16.37 -25.40 -11.80
CA ILE A 299 16.57 -23.96 -11.79
C ILE A 299 17.29 -23.62 -10.48
N GLN A 300 18.61 -23.59 -10.50
CA GLN A 300 19.40 -23.20 -9.33
C GLN A 300 19.09 -21.74 -8.98
N ARG A 301 18.56 -21.51 -7.77
CA ARG A 301 18.51 -20.18 -7.17
C ARG A 301 19.93 -19.71 -6.94
N THR A 302 20.45 -18.89 -7.84
CA THR A 302 21.66 -18.13 -7.53
C THR A 302 21.37 -17.21 -6.35
N GLY A 303 22.34 -16.91 -5.48
CA GLY A 303 22.12 -16.04 -4.31
C GLY A 303 21.49 -14.68 -4.66
N VAL A 304 21.69 -14.24 -5.91
CA VAL A 304 21.10 -13.03 -6.49
C VAL A 304 19.57 -13.11 -6.61
N GLU A 305 18.99 -14.27 -6.87
CA GLU A 305 17.53 -14.44 -6.95
C GLU A 305 16.86 -14.37 -5.57
N GLN A 306 17.54 -14.86 -4.52
CA GLN A 306 17.05 -14.71 -3.15
C GLN A 306 17.05 -13.25 -2.71
N VAL A 307 18.10 -12.50 -3.08
CA VAL A 307 18.17 -11.05 -2.85
C VAL A 307 17.08 -10.33 -3.65
N LYS A 308 16.87 -10.64 -4.94
CA LYS A 308 15.75 -10.07 -5.71
C LYS A 308 14.39 -10.35 -5.09
N MET A 309 14.20 -11.52 -4.47
CA MET A 309 12.96 -11.81 -3.76
C MET A 309 12.81 -11.02 -2.47
N GLN A 310 13.89 -10.81 -1.72
CA GLN A 310 13.90 -9.91 -0.58
C GLN A 310 13.53 -8.48 -1.01
N TRP A 311 14.12 -7.97 -2.10
CA TRP A 311 13.84 -6.63 -2.63
C TRP A 311 12.44 -6.52 -3.27
N SER A 312 11.90 -7.62 -3.79
CA SER A 312 10.49 -7.68 -4.22
C SER A 312 9.53 -7.71 -3.01
N GLY A 313 9.94 -8.35 -1.91
CA GLY A 313 9.24 -8.32 -0.62
C GLY A 313 9.35 -6.98 0.10
N GLU A 314 10.31 -6.11 -0.28
CA GLU A 314 10.48 -4.76 0.27
C GLU A 314 9.30 -3.83 -0.03
N GLN A 315 8.25 -4.25 -0.74
CA GLN A 315 7.00 -3.49 -0.77
C GLN A 315 6.28 -3.45 0.58
N SER A 316 6.36 -4.52 1.39
CA SER A 316 5.86 -4.46 2.77
C SER A 316 6.72 -3.51 3.59
N VAL A 317 8.04 -3.57 3.43
CA VAL A 317 9.02 -2.65 4.04
C VAL A 317 8.74 -1.20 3.60
N PHE A 318 8.46 -0.95 2.33
CA PHE A 318 8.13 0.39 1.84
C PHE A 318 6.80 0.86 2.42
N LYS A 319 5.75 0.03 2.44
CA LYS A 319 4.49 0.40 3.12
C LYS A 319 4.72 0.63 4.63
N GLU A 320 5.54 -0.18 5.28
CA GLU A 320 5.83 -0.14 6.72
C GLU A 320 6.73 1.04 7.13
N TYR A 321 7.67 1.47 6.29
CA TYR A 321 8.57 2.60 6.59
C TYR A 321 8.17 3.89 5.89
N ALA A 322 7.75 3.84 4.62
CA ALA A 322 7.42 5.05 3.87
C ALA A 322 6.09 5.66 4.29
N ARG A 323 5.08 4.86 4.68
CA ARG A 323 3.80 5.43 5.15
C ARG A 323 3.95 6.24 6.44
N PRO A 324 4.69 5.77 7.46
CA PRO A 324 5.04 6.60 8.62
C PRO A 324 5.89 7.83 8.28
N ILE A 325 6.82 7.72 7.32
CA ILE A 325 7.61 8.89 6.89
C ILE A 325 6.73 9.92 6.18
N MET A 326 5.75 9.48 5.37
CA MET A 326 4.81 10.38 4.71
C MET A 326 3.90 11.08 5.70
N SER A 327 3.33 10.37 6.69
CA SER A 327 2.53 11.00 7.75
C SER A 327 3.38 11.94 8.62
N PHE A 328 4.64 11.62 8.88
CA PHE A 328 5.58 12.56 9.51
C PHE A 328 5.77 13.83 8.67
N VAL A 329 5.94 13.71 7.35
CA VAL A 329 6.06 14.86 6.45
C VAL A 329 4.75 15.66 6.38
N GLU A 330 3.58 15.02 6.40
CA GLU A 330 2.28 15.71 6.50
C GLU A 330 2.20 16.55 7.79
N MET A 331 2.62 15.98 8.92
CA MET A 331 2.64 16.71 10.19
C MET A 331 3.68 17.85 10.18
N PHE A 332 4.88 17.60 9.63
CA PHE A 332 5.96 18.57 9.58
C PHE A 332 5.66 19.74 8.63
N THR A 333 5.03 19.45 7.48
CA THR A 333 4.60 20.49 6.53
C THR A 333 3.54 21.38 7.14
N VAL A 334 2.55 20.85 7.84
CA VAL A 334 1.58 21.68 8.58
C VAL A 334 2.26 22.52 9.65
N ALA A 335 3.22 21.95 10.40
CA ALA A 335 3.94 22.65 11.46
C ALA A 335 4.82 23.81 10.95
N THR A 336 5.35 23.70 9.73
CA THR A 336 6.24 24.72 9.13
C THR A 336 5.54 25.65 8.16
N SER A 337 4.35 25.28 7.69
CA SER A 337 3.62 26.05 6.70
C SER A 337 3.06 27.36 7.28
N ASP A 338 3.43 28.47 6.64
CA ASP A 338 2.88 29.81 6.91
C ASP A 338 1.37 29.90 6.58
N SER A 339 0.80 28.86 5.95
CA SER A 339 -0.65 28.71 5.73
C SER A 339 -1.45 28.56 7.01
N GLY A 340 -0.85 28.11 8.12
CA GLY A 340 -1.45 28.28 9.43
C GLY A 340 -1.74 29.76 9.66
N VAL A 341 -0.72 30.61 9.58
CA VAL A 341 -0.81 32.06 9.80
C VAL A 341 -1.78 32.74 8.82
N SER A 342 -1.85 32.31 7.56
CA SER A 342 -2.83 32.84 6.59
C SER A 342 -4.29 32.45 6.89
N PHE A 343 -4.53 31.20 7.31
CA PHE A 343 -5.85 30.79 7.80
C PHE A 343 -6.24 31.58 9.07
N TYR A 344 -5.28 31.75 9.98
CA TYR A 344 -5.47 32.45 11.25
C TYR A 344 -5.72 33.94 11.09
N THR A 345 -5.00 34.60 10.18
CA THR A 345 -5.24 36.02 9.87
C THR A 345 -6.65 36.19 9.31
N ARG A 346 -7.12 35.33 8.40
CA ARG A 346 -8.49 35.40 7.86
C ARG A 346 -9.56 35.25 8.94
N THR A 347 -9.42 34.28 9.86
CA THR A 347 -10.35 34.14 11.00
C THR A 347 -10.25 35.28 12.01
N ALA A 348 -9.07 35.89 12.18
CA ALA A 348 -8.90 37.06 13.05
C ALA A 348 -9.57 38.32 12.47
N TRP A 349 -9.62 38.47 11.14
CA TRP A 349 -10.40 39.52 10.47
C TRP A 349 -11.91 39.33 10.69
N ASP A 350 -12.43 38.10 10.58
CA ASP A 350 -13.85 37.82 10.83
C ASP A 350 -14.27 38.07 12.30
N VAL A 351 -13.34 37.93 13.26
CA VAL A 351 -13.57 38.25 14.69
C VAL A 351 -13.42 39.75 14.97
N ALA A 352 -12.60 40.48 14.19
CA ALA A 352 -12.40 41.91 14.33
C ALA A 352 -13.55 42.76 13.76
N ASP A 353 -14.39 42.20 12.87
CA ASP A 353 -15.58 42.86 12.31
C ASP A 353 -16.82 42.84 13.25
N GLY A 354 -16.63 42.50 14.53
CA GLY A 354 -17.60 42.81 15.60
C GLY A 354 -17.66 44.32 15.88
N PRO A 355 -18.79 44.86 16.38
CA PRO A 355 -19.22 46.26 16.19
C PRO A 355 -18.48 47.31 17.05
N ILE A 356 -17.16 47.19 17.26
CA ILE A 356 -16.39 48.07 18.16
C ILE A 356 -15.23 48.80 17.46
N PHE A 357 -14.81 48.41 16.25
CA PHE A 357 -13.69 49.08 15.54
C PHE A 357 -14.04 49.47 14.09
N SER A 358 -15.14 50.20 13.91
CA SER A 358 -15.34 50.98 12.69
C SER A 358 -14.58 52.31 12.80
N ASP A 359 -13.31 52.34 12.40
CA ASP A 359 -12.59 53.52 11.87
C ASP A 359 -11.07 53.31 11.93
N VAL A 360 -10.51 52.49 11.04
CA VAL A 360 -9.15 52.73 10.51
C VAL A 360 -9.15 52.37 9.03
N SER A 361 -8.98 53.39 8.20
CA SER A 361 -9.02 53.31 6.74
C SER A 361 -7.98 52.35 6.17
N VAL A 362 -8.46 51.51 5.26
CA VAL A 362 -7.71 50.75 4.26
C VAL A 362 -7.00 51.74 3.33
N ASP A 363 -5.67 51.83 3.41
CA ASP A 363 -4.78 52.21 2.31
C ASP A 363 -3.31 52.18 2.80
N SER A 364 -2.58 51.09 2.55
CA SER A 364 -1.09 51.06 2.47
C SER A 364 -0.45 49.66 2.40
N ALA A 365 -1.06 48.67 1.74
CA ALA A 365 -0.40 47.36 1.56
C ALA A 365 -0.58 46.69 0.19
N LEU A 366 -0.89 47.47 -0.85
CA LEU A 366 -0.89 46.99 -2.25
C LEU A 366 -0.24 48.07 -3.13
N GLY A 367 1.08 48.09 -3.19
CA GLY A 367 1.79 49.03 -4.07
C GLY A 367 3.29 48.82 -4.10
N ALA A 368 3.77 48.45 -5.29
CA ALA A 368 5.16 48.55 -5.76
C ALA A 368 6.12 47.37 -5.47
N HIS A 369 6.08 46.37 -6.36
CA HIS A 369 7.31 45.87 -6.98
C HIS A 369 7.04 45.46 -8.43
N HIS A 370 7.13 46.42 -9.35
CA HIS A 370 7.35 46.21 -10.78
C HIS A 370 8.09 47.44 -11.35
N GLY A 371 9.19 47.20 -12.05
CA GLY A 371 9.88 48.19 -12.89
C GLY A 371 11.33 48.45 -12.45
N GLY A 372 12.28 47.90 -13.21
CA GLY A 372 13.72 48.00 -12.94
C GLY A 372 14.40 49.24 -13.51
N VAL A 373 15.69 49.35 -13.16
CA VAL A 373 16.83 49.77 -13.99
C VAL A 373 18.01 48.92 -13.57
#